data_AF-A0A8J7Q9J8-F1
#
_entry.id   AF-A0A8J7Q9J8-F1
#
_cell.length_a   1.000
_cell.length_b   1.000
_cell.length_c   1.000
_cell.angle_alpha   90.00
_cell.angle_beta   90.00
_cell.angle_gamma   90.00
#
_symmetry.space_group_name_H-M   'P 1'
#
loop_
_entity.id
_entity.type
_entity.pdbx_description
1 polymer ?
#
loop_
_entity_poly.entity_id
_entity_poly.type
_entity_poly.pdbx_seq_one_letter_code
_entity_poly.pdbx_strand_id
1 'polypeptide(L)'
;MVTLSISFSDLVTILAACRTARAADCAPDPLRARIVKRLAGPSPRLAAIVRRFDQAQMAALARYALEGIALSEGPPTVVGP
;
A
#
# COMPACT_ATOMS: atom_id res chain seq x y z
N MET A 1 11.11 -5.56 14.44
CA MET A 1 9.86 -4.79 14.41
C MET A 1 10.07 -3.64 13.43
N VAL A 2 9.35 -3.61 12.30
CA VAL A 2 9.50 -2.54 11.30
C VAL A 2 8.68 -1.35 11.76
N THR A 3 9.29 -0.17 11.79
CA THR A 3 8.63 1.09 12.12
C THR A 3 8.59 1.96 10.87
N LEU A 4 7.38 2.41 10.51
CA LEU A 4 7.18 3.47 9.53
C LEU A 4 7.16 4.77 10.33
N SER A 5 8.17 5.63 10.16
CA SER A 5 8.26 6.92 10.86
C SER A 5 7.29 7.94 10.26
N ILE A 6 6.00 7.61 10.26
CA ILE A 6 4.89 8.41 9.72
C ILE A 6 3.71 8.40 10.69
N SER A 7 2.83 9.40 10.59
CA SER A 7 1.59 9.38 11.36
C SER A 7 0.61 8.34 10.81
N PHE A 8 -0.38 7.96 11.62
CA PHE A 8 -1.45 7.07 11.15
C PHE A 8 -2.25 7.70 9.99
N SER A 9 -2.49 9.01 10.01
CA SER A 9 -3.16 9.72 8.91
C SER A 9 -2.38 9.63 7.60
N ASP A 10 -1.06 9.76 7.67
CA ASP A 10 -0.18 9.59 6.52
C ASP A 10 -0.22 8.15 5.99
N LEU A 11 -0.25 7.16 6.89
CA LEU A 11 -0.39 5.75 6.52
C LEU A 11 -1.70 5.50 5.78
N VAL A 12 -2.82 6.00 6.28
CA VAL A 12 -4.13 5.88 5.61
C VAL A 12 -4.10 6.53 4.23
N THR A 13 -3.47 7.69 4.09
CA THR A 13 -3.32 8.39 2.80
C THR A 13 -2.47 7.57 1.81
N ILE A 14 -1.39 6.95 2.29
CA ILE A 14 -0.55 6.05 1.49
C ILE A 14 -1.34 4.82 1.05
N LEU A 15 -2.09 4.18 1.97
CA LEU A 15 -2.92 3.01 1.64
C LEU A 15 -4.06 3.38 0.69
N ALA A 16 -4.65 4.57 0.80
CA ALA A 16 -5.64 5.06 -0.14
C ALA A 16 -5.08 5.20 -1.57
N ALA A 17 -3.79 5.51 -1.73
CA ALA A 17 -3.12 5.50 -3.03
C ALA A 17 -3.04 4.09 -3.66
N CYS A 18 -3.17 3.04 -2.84
CA CYS A 18 -3.22 1.63 -3.24
C CYS A 18 -4.62 1.12 -3.57
N ARG A 19 -5.70 1.92 -3.43
CA ARG A 19 -7.11 1.46 -3.59
C ARG A 19 -7.43 0.76 -4.91
N THR A 20 -6.66 1.02 -5.95
CA THR A 20 -6.83 0.42 -7.29
C THR A 20 -5.77 -0.62 -7.63
N ALA A 21 -4.88 -0.94 -6.69
CA ALA A 21 -3.86 -1.97 -6.85
C ALA A 21 -4.53 -3.35 -6.79
N ARG A 22 -4.04 -4.28 -7.61
CA ARG A 22 -4.39 -5.69 -7.51
C ARG A 22 -3.35 -6.40 -6.65
N ALA A 23 -3.68 -7.57 -6.11
CA ALA A 23 -2.73 -8.36 -5.33
C ALA A 23 -1.42 -8.65 -6.10
N ALA A 24 -1.51 -8.87 -7.41
CA ALA A 24 -0.35 -9.06 -8.30
C ALA A 24 0.60 -7.84 -8.36
N ASP A 25 0.09 -6.63 -8.07
CA ASP A 25 0.87 -5.38 -8.09
C ASP A 25 1.51 -5.05 -6.73
N CYS A 26 1.24 -5.83 -5.69
CA CYS A 26 1.66 -5.53 -4.31
C CYS A 26 3.09 -5.97 -3.98
N ALA A 27 3.95 -6.23 -4.97
CA ALA A 27 5.38 -6.38 -4.70
C ALA A 27 6.00 -5.02 -4.28
N PRO A 28 7.05 -4.99 -3.44
CA PRO A 28 7.59 -3.76 -2.84
C PRO A 28 7.92 -2.64 -3.84
N ASP A 29 8.68 -2.94 -4.90
CA ASP A 29 9.11 -1.95 -5.89
C ASP A 29 7.97 -1.43 -6.79
N PRO A 30 7.14 -2.27 -7.43
CA PRO A 30 6.02 -1.77 -8.23
C PRO A 30 5.00 -1.00 -7.37
N LEU A 31 4.77 -1.44 -6.13
CA LEU A 31 3.92 -0.72 -5.19
C LEU A 31 4.50 0.65 -4.82
N ARG A 32 5.82 0.74 -4.57
CA ARG A 32 6.50 2.02 -4.32
C ARG A 32 6.29 2.98 -5.49
N ALA A 33 6.58 2.53 -6.72
CA ALA A 33 6.44 3.36 -7.92
C ALA A 33 4.99 3.87 -8.08
N ARG A 34 4.00 3.00 -7.83
CA ARG A 34 2.59 3.35 -7.88
C ARG A 34 2.19 4.39 -6.84
N ILE A 35 2.53 4.16 -5.58
CA ILE A 35 2.22 5.08 -4.47
C ILE A 35 2.86 6.45 -4.75
N VAL A 36 4.15 6.47 -5.11
CA VAL A 36 4.88 7.70 -5.41
C VAL A 36 4.22 8.46 -6.56
N LYS A 37 3.85 7.78 -7.65
CA LYS A 37 3.16 8.41 -8.80
C LYS A 37 1.81 9.01 -8.38
N ARG A 38 1.02 8.29 -7.58
CA ARG A 38 -0.30 8.74 -7.12
C ARG A 38 -0.21 9.90 -6.14
N LEU A 39 0.80 9.93 -5.28
CA LEU A 39 0.99 10.97 -4.27
C LEU A 39 1.74 12.20 -4.80
N ALA A 40 2.47 12.11 -5.92
CA ALA A 40 3.30 13.20 -6.43
C ALA A 40 2.53 14.53 -6.64
N GLY A 41 1.26 14.46 -7.06
CA GLY A 41 0.39 15.62 -7.19
C GLY A 41 -0.24 16.07 -5.86
N PRO A 42 -1.11 15.25 -5.24
CA PRO A 42 -1.90 15.67 -4.08
C PRO A 42 -1.10 15.77 -2.78
N SER A 43 0.05 15.09 -2.67
CA SER A 43 0.83 15.01 -1.43
C SER A 43 2.32 14.76 -1.71
N PRO A 44 3.04 15.73 -2.30
CA PRO A 44 4.45 15.55 -2.70
C PRO A 44 5.37 15.20 -1.53
N ARG A 45 5.07 15.69 -0.32
CA ARG A 45 5.81 15.34 0.91
C ARG A 45 5.71 13.84 1.21
N LEU A 46 4.53 13.24 1.09
CA LEU A 46 4.34 11.81 1.32
C LEU A 46 5.00 10.97 0.22
N ALA A 47 4.94 11.42 -1.04
CA ALA A 47 5.66 10.78 -2.13
C ALA A 47 7.18 10.74 -1.85
N ALA A 48 7.76 11.83 -1.32
CA ALA A 48 9.17 11.88 -0.95
C ALA A 48 9.52 10.95 0.22
N ILE A 49 8.62 10.81 1.21
CA ILE A 49 8.81 9.87 2.32
C ILE A 49 8.81 8.43 1.81
N VAL A 50 7.81 8.05 1.00
CA VAL A 50 7.70 6.69 0.45
C VAL A 50 8.89 6.32 -0.44
N ARG A 51 9.45 7.29 -1.19
CA ARG A 51 10.70 7.07 -1.95
C ARG A 51 11.88 6.65 -1.07
N ARG A 52 11.91 7.09 0.18
CA ARG A 52 13.01 6.84 1.13
C ARG A 52 12.80 5.58 1.97
N PHE A 53 11.64 4.94 1.88
CA PHE A 53 11.40 3.70 2.60
C PHE A 53 12.35 2.61 2.12
N ASP A 54 12.96 1.92 3.08
CA ASP A 54 13.79 0.75 2.80
C ASP A 54 12.94 -0.45 2.36
N GLN A 55 13.61 -1.57 2.07
CA GLN A 55 12.93 -2.78 1.61
C GLN A 55 11.98 -3.37 2.67
N ALA A 56 12.35 -3.31 3.96
CA ALA A 56 11.53 -3.87 5.03
C ALA A 56 10.26 -3.02 5.27
N GLN A 57 10.40 -1.70 5.20
CA GLN A 57 9.30 -0.74 5.27
C GLN A 57 8.34 -0.90 4.08
N MET A 58 8.86 -1.08 2.87
CA MET A 58 8.02 -1.34 1.70
C MET A 58 7.35 -2.72 1.76
N ALA A 59 8.02 -3.74 2.29
CA ALA A 59 7.42 -5.06 2.50
C ALA A 59 6.26 -5.01 3.52
N ALA A 60 6.40 -4.21 4.59
CA ALA A 60 5.32 -3.99 5.54
C ALA A 60 4.11 -3.29 4.87
N LEU A 61 4.34 -2.24 4.07
CA LEU A 61 3.28 -1.59 3.30
C LEU A 61 2.60 -2.51 2.30
N ALA A 62 3.38 -3.33 1.60
CA ALA A 62 2.87 -4.34 0.68
C ALA A 62 1.93 -5.32 1.38
N ARG A 63 2.32 -5.78 2.56
CA ARG A 63 1.50 -6.65 3.40
C ARG A 63 0.19 -5.98 3.80
N TYR A 64 0.22 -4.73 4.27
CA TYR A 64 -1.01 -4.00 4.61
C TYR A 64 -1.93 -3.79 3.40
N ALA A 65 -1.37 -3.50 2.22
CA ALA A 65 -2.15 -3.38 0.99
C ALA A 65 -2.80 -4.71 0.60
N LEU A 66 -2.07 -5.83 0.69
CA LEU A 66 -2.59 -7.18 0.42
C LEU A 66 -3.70 -7.56 1.39
N GLU A 67 -3.50 -7.34 2.69
CA GLU A 67 -4.51 -7.60 3.72
C GLU A 67 -5.78 -6.76 3.45
N GLY A 68 -5.63 -5.49 3.07
CA GLY A 68 -6.76 -4.63 2.69
C GLY A 68 -7.50 -5.10 1.45
N ILE A 69 -6.79 -5.58 0.42
CA ILE A 69 -7.40 -6.16 -0.79
C ILE A 69 -8.17 -7.44 -0.44
N ALA A 70 -7.56 -8.36 0.31
CA ALA A 70 -8.19 -9.61 0.72
C ALA A 70 -9.48 -9.37 1.53
N LEU A 71 -9.48 -8.37 2.43
CA LEU A 71 -10.68 -7.98 3.17
C LEU A 71 -11.77 -7.38 2.28
N SER A 72 -11.39 -6.66 1.22
CA SER A 72 -12.35 -6.04 0.28
C SER A 72 -12.95 -7.02 -0.71
N GLU A 73 -12.21 -8.07 -1.10
CA GLU A 73 -12.70 -9.09 -2.05
C GLU A 73 -13.62 -10.11 -1.37
N GLY A 74 -13.63 -10.16 -0.03
CA GLY A 74 -14.43 -11.12 0.75
C GLY A 74 -13.90 -12.56 0.62
N PRO A 75 -14.38 -13.50 1.47
CA PRO A 75 -14.11 -14.91 1.22
C PRO A 75 -14.69 -15.31 -0.15
N PRO A 76 -14.06 -16.24 -0.89
CA PRO A 76 -14.67 -16.77 -2.11
C PRO A 76 -16.05 -17.28 -1.72
N THR A 77 -17.09 -16.73 -2.33
CA THR A 77 -18.45 -17.18 -2.11
C THR A 77 -18.47 -18.63 -2.59
N VAL A 78 -18.50 -19.57 -1.64
CA VAL A 78 -18.71 -20.98 -1.95
C VAL A 78 -20.14 -21.06 -2.47
N VAL A 79 -20.30 -21.02 -3.79
CA VAL A 79 -21.55 -21.41 -4.44
C VAL A 79 -21.62 -22.91 -4.22
N GLY A 80 -22.31 -23.30 -3.14
CA GLY A 80 -22.65 -24.68 -2.86
C GLY A 80 -23.58 -25.25 -3.95
N PRO A 81 -23.58 -26.58 -4.13
CA PRO A 81 -24.30 -27.26 -5.20
C PRO A 81 -25.80 -27.05 -5.19
#